data_AF-A0A2I1MBI0-F1
#
_entry.id   AF-A0A2I1MBI0-F1
#
_cell.length_a   1.000
_cell.length_b   1.000
_cell.length_c   1.000
_cell.angle_alpha   90.00
_cell.angle_beta   90.00
_cell.angle_gamma   90.00
#
_symmetry.space_group_name_H-M   'P 1'
#
loop_
_entity.id
_entity.type
_entity.pdbx_description
1 polymer ?
#
loop_
_entity_poly.entity_id
_entity_poly.type
_entity_poly.pdbx_seq_one_letter_code
_entity_poly.pdbx_strand_id
1 'polypeptide(L)'
;MTQSRKRTYGHKTIIYGIMAGVMVGFGGIALLSVDNPYLGAFLFAGALFIILSLQYNLFTGMVGYYFYNEKKAYFKKLLIVLIGNLIGTFVIAMLIRATRFGPELMEQAQLKTQVKLNDSPLSLFILAFFCNMFVTNAVHQFKYNRYQVGKYLAIFISIMTFVLSGFEHSIADSFFFFLAGEFNLLALRDFFIILIANILGGLIIPTINLLYDDSFRLAG
;
A
#
# COMPACT_ATOMS: atom_id res chain seq x y z
N MET A 1 5.46 30.38 4.06
CA MET A 1 4.10 29.79 4.08
C MET A 1 3.40 30.18 5.38
N THR A 2 2.20 30.76 5.29
CA THR A 2 1.38 31.20 6.45
C THR A 2 0.83 30.02 7.27
N GLN A 3 0.58 30.24 8.57
CA GLN A 3 0.14 29.22 9.53
C GLN A 3 -1.23 28.60 9.17
N SER A 4 -2.13 29.39 8.57
CA SER A 4 -3.42 28.95 8.01
C SER A 4 -3.25 27.91 6.88
N ARG A 5 -2.35 28.15 5.92
CA ARG A 5 -2.08 27.20 4.81
C ARG A 5 -1.46 25.87 5.28
N LYS A 6 -0.63 25.88 6.33
CA LYS A 6 -0.06 24.64 6.91
C LYS A 6 -1.15 23.74 7.50
N ARG A 7 -2.17 24.33 8.14
CA ARG A 7 -3.28 23.59 8.77
C ARG A 7 -4.14 22.90 7.71
N THR A 8 -4.51 23.59 6.64
CA THR A 8 -5.30 23.03 5.52
C THR A 8 -4.58 21.88 4.80
N TYR A 9 -3.26 21.96 4.67
CA TYR A 9 -2.45 20.91 4.03
C TYR A 9 -2.44 19.59 4.81
N GLY A 10 -2.40 19.66 6.15
CA GLY A 10 -2.45 18.48 7.02
C GLY A 10 -3.80 17.75 6.96
N HIS A 11 -4.91 18.49 6.95
CA HIS A 11 -6.27 17.92 6.91
C HIS A 11 -6.54 17.21 5.59
N LYS A 12 -6.13 17.81 4.47
CA LYS A 12 -6.22 17.15 3.17
C LYS A 12 -5.35 15.89 3.10
N THR A 13 -4.14 15.94 3.67
CA THR A 13 -3.20 14.82 3.66
C THR A 13 -3.75 13.59 4.38
N ILE A 14 -4.29 13.78 5.60
CA ILE A 14 -4.82 12.66 6.39
C ILE A 14 -6.09 12.07 5.76
N ILE A 15 -7.01 12.90 5.26
CA ILE A 15 -8.22 12.40 4.59
C ILE A 15 -7.85 11.57 3.37
N TYR A 16 -6.90 12.04 2.56
CA TYR A 16 -6.42 11.30 1.39
C TYR A 16 -5.66 10.03 1.78
N GLY A 17 -5.02 10.01 2.95
CA GLY A 17 -4.45 8.82 3.56
C GLY A 17 -5.53 7.81 3.98
N ILE A 18 -6.58 8.27 4.65
CA ILE A 18 -7.73 7.43 5.04
C ILE A 18 -8.36 6.82 3.79
N MET A 19 -8.64 7.63 2.76
CA MET A 19 -9.23 7.13 1.52
C MET A 19 -8.35 6.10 0.81
N ALA A 20 -7.02 6.26 0.79
CA ALA A 20 -6.14 5.23 0.27
C ALA A 20 -6.22 3.92 1.07
N GLY A 21 -6.28 4.00 2.41
CA GLY A 21 -6.49 2.83 3.27
C GLY A 21 -7.83 2.14 2.99
N VAL A 22 -8.90 2.92 2.81
CA VAL A 22 -10.23 2.41 2.44
C VAL A 22 -10.20 1.68 1.10
N MET A 23 -9.54 2.25 0.07
CA MET A 23 -9.41 1.58 -1.22
C MET A 23 -8.60 0.27 -1.13
N VAL A 24 -7.51 0.25 -0.35
CA VAL A 24 -6.76 -1.00 -0.08
C VAL A 24 -7.65 -2.02 0.61
N GLY A 25 -8.46 -1.61 1.59
CA GLY A 25 -9.44 -2.47 2.25
C GLY A 25 -10.47 -3.06 1.28
N PHE A 26 -11.02 -2.27 0.36
CA PHE A 26 -11.90 -2.78 -0.70
C PHE A 26 -11.21 -3.77 -1.63
N GLY A 27 -9.95 -3.52 -1.99
CA GLY A 27 -9.14 -4.50 -2.72
C GLY A 27 -9.00 -5.80 -1.92
N GLY A 28 -8.71 -5.70 -0.62
CA GLY A 28 -8.62 -6.85 0.29
C GLY A 28 -9.93 -7.65 0.38
N ILE A 29 -11.07 -6.98 0.45
CA ILE A 29 -12.39 -7.64 0.41
C ILE A 29 -12.54 -8.40 -0.92
N ALA A 30 -12.32 -7.73 -2.05
CA ALA A 30 -12.45 -8.37 -3.37
C ALA A 30 -11.52 -9.58 -3.53
N LEU A 31 -10.29 -9.50 -3.00
CA LEU A 31 -9.34 -10.62 -3.01
C LEU A 31 -9.83 -11.82 -2.20
N LEU A 32 -10.49 -11.60 -1.06
CA LEU A 32 -11.02 -12.68 -0.22
C LEU A 32 -12.38 -13.21 -0.71
N SER A 33 -13.14 -12.43 -1.48
CA SER A 33 -14.47 -12.80 -1.98
C SER A 33 -14.46 -13.59 -3.30
N VAL A 34 -13.30 -13.82 -3.91
CA VAL A 34 -13.19 -14.44 -5.24
C VAL A 34 -12.31 -15.67 -5.19
N ASP A 35 -12.86 -16.81 -5.57
CA ASP A 35 -12.14 -18.10 -5.58
C ASP A 35 -11.00 -18.13 -6.63
N ASN A 36 -11.16 -17.41 -7.74
CA ASN A 36 -10.15 -17.35 -8.78
C ASN A 36 -9.02 -16.38 -8.39
N PRO A 37 -7.79 -16.86 -8.13
CA PRO A 37 -6.71 -16.01 -7.64
C PRO A 37 -6.29 -14.93 -8.64
N TYR A 38 -6.40 -15.19 -9.95
CA TYR A 38 -6.08 -14.21 -11.00
C TYR A 38 -7.10 -13.07 -11.03
N LEU A 39 -8.38 -13.40 -10.91
CA LEU A 39 -9.44 -12.39 -10.86
C LEU A 39 -9.36 -11.60 -9.55
N GLY A 40 -9.11 -12.26 -8.42
CA GLY A 40 -8.87 -11.61 -7.13
C GLY A 40 -7.70 -10.63 -7.19
N ALA A 41 -6.57 -11.03 -7.78
CA ALA A 41 -5.40 -10.17 -7.97
C ALA A 41 -5.68 -8.98 -8.91
N PHE A 42 -6.44 -9.20 -9.99
CA PHE A 42 -6.85 -8.14 -10.91
C PHE A 42 -7.75 -7.09 -10.21
N LEU A 43 -8.74 -7.53 -9.45
CA LEU A 43 -9.62 -6.65 -8.70
C LEU A 43 -8.89 -5.92 -7.56
N PHE A 44 -7.94 -6.60 -6.91
CA PHE A 44 -7.06 -5.97 -5.93
C PHE A 44 -6.20 -4.86 -6.57
N ALA A 45 -5.68 -5.06 -7.78
CA ALA A 45 -4.97 -4.03 -8.53
C ALA A 45 -5.84 -2.80 -8.85
N GLY A 46 -7.16 -3.00 -8.99
CA GLY A 46 -8.15 -1.93 -9.10
C GLY A 46 -8.10 -0.93 -7.94
N ALA A 47 -7.73 -1.36 -6.73
CA ALA A 47 -7.56 -0.45 -5.60
C ALA A 47 -6.46 0.59 -5.86
N LEU A 48 -5.28 0.16 -6.33
CA LEU A 48 -4.19 1.09 -6.64
C LEU A 48 -4.54 1.96 -7.86
N PHE A 49 -5.25 1.42 -8.84
CA PHE A 49 -5.77 2.19 -9.97
C PHE A 49 -6.61 3.39 -9.48
N ILE A 50 -7.55 3.16 -8.57
CA ILE A 50 -8.39 4.23 -8.02
C ILE A 50 -7.55 5.22 -7.20
N ILE A 51 -6.67 4.72 -6.33
CA ILE A 51 -5.78 5.54 -5.51
C ILE A 51 -4.98 6.52 -6.37
N LEU A 52 -4.36 6.04 -7.46
CA LEU A 52 -3.51 6.87 -8.30
C LEU A 52 -4.34 7.80 -9.21
N SER A 53 -5.47 7.34 -9.71
CA SER A 53 -6.38 8.16 -10.53
C SER A 53 -7.00 9.31 -9.73
N LEU A 54 -7.32 9.09 -8.46
CA LEU A 54 -7.88 10.10 -7.55
C LEU A 54 -6.83 10.83 -6.72
N GLN A 55 -5.54 10.52 -6.90
CA GLN A 55 -4.41 11.11 -6.19
C GLN A 55 -4.49 10.95 -4.66
N TYR A 56 -5.03 9.83 -4.17
CA TYR A 56 -5.00 9.49 -2.75
C TYR A 56 -3.58 9.15 -2.30
N ASN A 57 -3.30 9.38 -1.02
CA ASN A 57 -1.96 9.23 -0.47
C ASN A 57 -1.79 7.82 0.09
N LEU A 58 -1.11 6.94 -0.65
CA LEU A 58 -0.73 5.62 -0.15
C LEU A 58 0.74 5.66 0.32
N PHE A 59 0.98 5.29 1.58
CA PHE A 59 2.30 5.33 2.21
C PHE A 59 3.36 4.56 1.40
N THR A 60 3.07 3.30 1.07
CA THR A 60 3.97 2.40 0.33
C THR A 60 4.29 2.92 -1.07
N GLY A 61 3.32 3.55 -1.74
CA GLY A 61 3.53 4.23 -3.02
C GLY A 61 4.30 5.56 -2.94
N MET A 62 4.29 6.21 -1.78
CA MET A 62 4.94 7.50 -1.55
C MET A 62 6.37 7.38 -1.04
N VAL A 63 6.72 6.30 -0.33
CA VAL A 63 8.01 6.17 0.36
C VAL A 63 9.21 6.26 -0.59
N GLY A 64 9.09 5.73 -1.81
CA GLY A 64 10.15 5.78 -2.80
C GLY A 64 10.59 7.20 -3.20
N TYR A 65 9.73 8.20 -2.99
CA TYR A 65 10.02 9.60 -3.30
C TYR A 65 10.66 10.36 -2.14
N TYR A 66 11.15 9.67 -1.12
CA TYR A 66 11.78 10.31 0.04
C TYR A 66 12.95 11.23 -0.35
N PHE A 67 13.82 10.78 -1.24
CA PHE A 67 14.98 11.56 -1.70
C PHE A 67 14.66 12.62 -2.77
N TYR A 68 13.43 12.65 -3.28
CA TYR A 68 12.96 13.69 -4.22
C TYR A 68 12.48 14.95 -3.50
N ASN A 69 12.29 14.89 -2.19
CA ASN A 69 11.61 15.92 -1.41
C ASN A 69 12.48 16.40 -0.25
N GLU A 70 12.10 17.54 0.35
CA GLU A 70 12.70 17.99 1.60
C GLU A 70 12.43 16.97 2.72
N LYS A 71 13.51 16.40 3.27
CA LYS A 71 13.47 15.21 4.13
C LYS A 71 12.56 15.38 5.36
N LYS A 72 12.66 16.50 6.08
CA LYS A 72 11.93 16.69 7.35
C LYS A 72 10.43 16.84 7.13
N ALA A 73 10.02 17.64 6.15
CA ALA A 73 8.61 17.84 5.82
C ALA A 73 7.99 16.57 5.22
N TYR A 74 8.73 15.89 4.33
CA TYR A 74 8.23 14.68 3.69
C TYR A 74 8.12 13.51 4.67
N PHE A 75 9.07 13.35 5.59
CA PHE A 75 8.97 12.36 6.67
C PHE A 75 7.70 12.55 7.51
N LYS A 76 7.40 13.79 7.92
CA LYS A 76 6.15 14.09 8.65
C LYS A 76 4.91 13.77 7.82
N LYS A 77 4.94 14.06 6.51
CA LYS A 77 3.85 13.71 5.59
C LYS A 77 3.64 12.21 5.52
N LEU A 78 4.71 11.43 5.35
CA LEU A 78 4.66 9.96 5.30
C LEU A 78 4.06 9.38 6.60
N LEU A 79 4.45 9.91 7.77
CA LEU A 79 3.89 9.45 9.04
C LEU A 79 2.38 9.71 9.15
N ILE A 80 1.92 10.91 8.78
CA ILE A 80 0.48 11.25 8.75
C ILE A 80 -0.27 10.32 7.79
N VAL A 81 0.32 10.05 6.62
CA VAL A 81 -0.27 9.18 5.61
C VAL A 81 -0.34 7.72 6.08
N LEU A 82 0.71 7.21 6.73
CA LEU A 82 0.72 5.86 7.32
C LEU A 82 -0.43 5.71 8.32
N ILE A 83 -0.56 6.65 9.26
CA ILE A 83 -1.65 6.67 10.24
C ILE A 83 -3.01 6.72 9.52
N GLY A 84 -3.16 7.58 8.52
CA GLY A 84 -4.38 7.66 7.72
C GLY A 84 -4.71 6.33 7.04
N ASN A 85 -3.73 5.68 6.40
CA ASN A 85 -3.91 4.39 5.74
C ASN A 85 -4.38 3.32 6.75
N LEU A 86 -3.76 3.24 7.93
CA LEU A 86 -4.14 2.30 8.99
C LEU A 86 -5.56 2.56 9.52
N ILE A 87 -5.96 3.83 9.68
CA ILE A 87 -7.34 4.18 10.06
C ILE A 87 -8.31 3.73 8.98
N GLY A 88 -8.00 3.98 7.70
CA GLY A 88 -8.86 3.60 6.58
C GLY A 88 -9.06 2.09 6.48
N THR A 89 -7.99 1.31 6.61
CA THR A 89 -8.08 -0.16 6.59
C THR A 89 -8.83 -0.70 7.81
N PHE A 90 -8.59 -0.13 9.00
CA PHE A 90 -9.31 -0.50 10.22
C PHE A 90 -10.82 -0.25 10.08
N VAL A 91 -11.22 0.93 9.61
CA VAL A 91 -12.64 1.29 9.43
C VAL A 91 -13.33 0.32 8.48
N ILE A 92 -12.74 0.03 7.31
CA ILE A 92 -13.34 -0.90 6.36
C ILE A 92 -13.40 -2.33 6.90
N ALA A 93 -12.37 -2.79 7.61
CA ALA A 93 -12.38 -4.08 8.28
C ALA A 93 -13.52 -4.18 9.31
N MET A 94 -13.72 -3.16 10.16
CA MET A 94 -14.80 -3.19 11.15
C MET A 94 -16.19 -3.10 10.49
N LEU A 95 -16.34 -2.29 9.45
CA LEU A 95 -17.61 -2.16 8.74
C LEU A 95 -18.01 -3.46 8.04
N ILE A 96 -17.08 -4.14 7.35
CA ILE A 96 -17.42 -5.38 6.64
C ILE A 96 -17.75 -6.52 7.61
N ARG A 97 -17.11 -6.56 8.78
CA ARG A 97 -17.42 -7.50 9.87
C ARG A 97 -18.87 -7.37 10.37
N ALA A 98 -19.43 -6.17 10.33
CA ALA A 98 -20.81 -5.90 10.74
C ALA A 98 -21.86 -6.28 9.67
N THR A 99 -21.45 -6.84 8.54
CA THR A 99 -22.36 -7.25 7.45
C THR A 99 -22.59 -8.76 7.45
N ARG A 100 -23.54 -9.22 6.63
CA ARG A 100 -23.77 -10.66 6.38
C ARG A 100 -22.54 -11.41 5.83
N PHE A 101 -21.59 -10.70 5.23
CA PHE A 101 -20.35 -11.29 4.68
C PHE A 101 -19.23 -11.38 5.72
N GLY A 102 -19.41 -10.78 6.91
CA GLY A 102 -18.41 -10.71 7.97
C GLY A 102 -17.84 -12.06 8.37
N PRO A 103 -18.66 -13.08 8.74
CA PRO A 103 -18.17 -14.36 9.23
C PRO A 103 -17.22 -15.07 8.25
N GLU A 104 -17.60 -15.17 6.98
CA GLU A 104 -16.80 -15.82 5.93
C GLU A 104 -15.50 -15.07 5.66
N LEU A 105 -15.57 -13.74 5.51
CA LEU A 105 -14.38 -12.93 5.25
C LEU A 105 -13.41 -12.90 6.44
N MET A 106 -13.93 -12.99 7.66
CA MET A 106 -13.10 -13.13 8.87
C MET A 106 -12.33 -14.45 8.86
N GLU A 107 -12.97 -15.56 8.52
CA GLU A 107 -12.31 -16.88 8.43
C GLU A 107 -11.20 -16.87 7.38
N GLN A 108 -11.49 -16.33 6.18
CA GLN A 108 -10.49 -16.22 5.12
C GLN A 108 -9.32 -15.31 5.53
N ALA A 109 -9.60 -14.19 6.21
CA ALA A 109 -8.57 -13.32 6.74
C ALA A 109 -7.73 -14.04 7.80
N GLN A 110 -8.34 -14.82 8.69
CA GLN A 110 -7.64 -15.60 9.72
C GLN A 110 -6.68 -16.62 9.13
N LEU A 111 -7.11 -17.39 8.12
CA LEU A 111 -6.24 -18.31 7.40
C LEU A 111 -5.03 -17.59 6.81
N LYS A 112 -5.27 -16.45 6.13
CA LYS A 112 -4.20 -15.65 5.52
C LYS A 112 -3.25 -15.05 6.55
N THR A 113 -3.75 -14.61 7.71
CA THR A 113 -2.91 -14.08 8.79
C THR A 113 -2.11 -15.18 9.50
N GLN A 114 -2.68 -16.38 9.68
CA GLN A 114 -1.97 -17.49 10.32
C GLN A 114 -0.76 -17.95 9.53
N VAL A 115 -0.83 -17.95 8.20
CA VAL A 115 0.33 -18.24 7.33
C VAL A 115 1.49 -17.30 7.65
N LYS A 116 1.20 -15.99 7.81
CA LYS A 116 2.21 -14.97 8.10
C LYS A 116 2.77 -15.09 9.51
N LEU A 117 1.89 -15.27 10.50
CA LEU A 117 2.29 -15.38 11.92
C LEU A 117 3.16 -16.61 12.19
N ASN A 118 3.02 -17.66 11.37
CA ASN A 118 3.83 -18.87 11.42
C ASN A 118 5.08 -18.81 10.52
N ASP A 119 5.29 -17.71 9.79
CA ASP A 119 6.46 -17.53 8.93
C ASP A 119 7.66 -16.97 9.73
N SER A 120 8.86 -17.16 9.17
CA SER A 120 10.08 -16.60 9.71
C SER A 120 10.17 -15.09 9.46
N PRO A 121 10.71 -14.30 10.42
CA PRO A 121 10.95 -12.87 10.23
C PRO A 121 11.76 -12.52 8.97
N LEU A 122 12.71 -13.37 8.59
CA LEU A 122 13.54 -13.17 7.39
C LEU A 122 12.71 -13.33 6.11
N SER A 123 11.84 -14.34 6.04
CA SER A 123 10.93 -14.54 4.91
C SER A 123 10.00 -13.34 4.74
N LEU A 124 9.31 -12.93 5.81
CA LEU A 124 8.44 -11.74 5.80
C LEU A 124 9.17 -10.49 5.31
N PHE A 125 10.40 -10.29 5.78
CA PHE A 125 11.23 -9.17 5.35
C PHE A 125 11.52 -9.22 3.84
N ILE A 126 11.93 -10.37 3.29
CA ILE A 126 12.27 -10.50 1.87
C ILE A 126 11.03 -10.30 1.00
N LEU A 127 9.92 -10.95 1.34
CA LEU A 127 8.65 -10.84 0.62
C LEU A 127 8.14 -9.39 0.62
N ALA A 128 8.24 -8.70 1.75
CA ALA A 128 7.85 -7.30 1.86
C ALA A 128 8.80 -6.35 1.10
N PHE A 129 10.10 -6.65 1.07
CA PHE A 129 11.06 -5.87 0.29
C PHE A 129 10.70 -5.92 -1.20
N PHE A 130 10.45 -7.11 -1.74
CA PHE A 130 10.04 -7.27 -3.14
C PHE A 130 8.68 -6.66 -3.43
N CYS A 131 7.70 -6.80 -2.53
CA CYS A 131 6.38 -6.18 -2.68
C CYS A 131 6.50 -4.71 -3.05
N ASN A 132 7.26 -3.94 -2.25
CA ASN A 132 7.24 -2.50 -2.41
C ASN A 132 8.11 -2.01 -3.57
N MET A 133 9.02 -2.84 -4.10
CA MET A 133 9.62 -2.59 -5.41
C MET A 133 8.53 -2.56 -6.50
N PHE A 134 7.61 -3.53 -6.52
CA PHE A 134 6.51 -3.55 -7.48
C PHE A 134 5.52 -2.40 -7.28
N VAL A 135 5.12 -2.10 -6.04
CA VAL A 135 4.21 -0.99 -5.76
C VAL A 135 4.82 0.34 -6.21
N THR A 136 6.09 0.61 -5.88
CA THR A 136 6.74 1.85 -6.30
C THR A 136 7.04 1.89 -7.80
N ASN A 137 7.27 0.75 -8.46
CA ASN A 137 7.29 0.66 -9.93
C ASN A 137 5.96 1.14 -10.53
N ALA A 138 4.83 0.62 -10.07
CA ALA A 138 3.51 1.04 -10.54
C ALA A 138 3.30 2.55 -10.39
N VAL A 139 3.65 3.11 -9.23
CA VAL A 139 3.53 4.55 -8.98
C VAL A 139 4.47 5.35 -9.89
N HIS A 140 5.71 4.88 -10.07
CA HIS A 140 6.70 5.55 -10.91
C HIS A 140 6.26 5.58 -12.37
N GLN A 141 5.82 4.45 -12.90
CA GLN A 141 5.25 4.35 -14.25
C GLN A 141 4.00 5.23 -14.39
N PHE A 142 3.09 5.22 -13.42
CA PHE A 142 1.90 6.07 -13.48
C PHE A 142 2.23 7.57 -13.54
N LYS A 143 3.24 8.01 -12.79
CA LYS A 143 3.68 9.42 -12.79
C LYS A 143 4.32 9.81 -14.11
N TYR A 144 5.26 9.01 -14.59
CA TYR A 144 6.21 9.46 -15.61
C TYR A 144 6.10 8.78 -16.97
N ASN A 145 5.37 7.67 -17.10
CA ASN A 145 5.19 7.04 -18.40
C ASN A 145 4.39 7.97 -19.33
N ARG A 146 4.94 8.30 -20.50
CA ARG A 146 4.29 9.19 -21.47
C ARG A 146 3.00 8.62 -22.06
N TYR A 147 2.82 7.30 -22.05
CA TYR A 147 1.67 6.64 -22.65
C TYR A 147 0.61 6.35 -21.60
N GLN A 148 -0.61 6.86 -21.82
CA GLN A 148 -1.72 6.68 -20.90
C GLN A 148 -2.04 5.20 -20.64
N VAL A 149 -2.04 4.36 -21.68
CA VAL A 149 -2.23 2.90 -21.53
C VAL A 149 -1.10 2.28 -20.71
N GLY A 150 0.15 2.70 -20.94
CA GLY A 150 1.32 2.21 -20.21
C GLY A 150 1.25 2.49 -18.71
N LYS A 151 0.70 3.65 -18.31
CA LYS A 151 0.47 4.01 -16.90
C LYS A 151 -0.42 3.00 -16.20
N TYR A 152 -1.57 2.68 -16.80
CA TYR A 152 -2.53 1.76 -16.18
C TYR A 152 -2.07 0.31 -16.25
N LEU A 153 -1.46 -0.11 -17.36
CA LEU A 153 -0.92 -1.45 -17.50
C LEU A 153 0.17 -1.75 -16.46
N ALA A 154 1.03 -0.77 -16.16
CA ALA A 154 2.04 -0.90 -15.12
C ALA A 154 1.44 -1.13 -13.71
N ILE A 155 0.27 -0.54 -13.43
CA ILE A 155 -0.46 -0.81 -12.18
C ILE A 155 -0.89 -2.26 -12.15
N PHE A 156 -1.65 -2.72 -13.15
CA PHE A 156 -2.18 -4.08 -13.15
C PHE A 156 -1.07 -5.13 -13.12
N ILE A 157 -0.05 -5.00 -13.98
CA ILE A 157 1.08 -5.94 -14.00
C ILE A 157 1.80 -5.98 -12.66
N SER A 158 2.15 -4.83 -12.08
CA SER A 158 2.96 -4.83 -10.85
C SER A 158 2.18 -5.38 -9.66
N ILE A 159 0.90 -5.01 -9.54
CA ILE A 159 0.08 -5.42 -8.40
C ILE A 159 -0.34 -6.88 -8.51
N MET A 160 -0.74 -7.34 -9.70
CA MET A 160 -1.05 -8.75 -9.91
C MET A 160 0.18 -9.63 -9.62
N THR A 161 1.37 -9.23 -10.10
CA THR A 161 2.59 -10.00 -9.86
C THR A 161 2.88 -10.16 -8.37
N PHE A 162 2.85 -9.10 -7.58
CA PHE A 162 3.19 -9.25 -6.16
C PHE A 162 2.11 -10.05 -5.40
N VAL A 163 0.83 -9.86 -5.74
CA VAL A 163 -0.28 -10.59 -5.10
C VAL A 163 -0.18 -12.09 -5.39
N LEU A 164 0.01 -12.46 -6.66
CA LEU A 164 0.14 -13.86 -7.08
C LEU A 164 1.45 -14.50 -6.61
N SER A 165 2.48 -13.69 -6.37
CA SER A 165 3.76 -14.16 -5.79
C SER A 165 3.72 -14.28 -4.26
N GLY A 166 2.61 -13.93 -3.62
CA GLY A 166 2.46 -14.01 -2.15
C GLY A 166 3.30 -13.00 -1.39
N PHE A 167 3.59 -11.84 -1.97
CA PHE A 167 4.40 -10.81 -1.32
C PHE A 167 3.61 -10.03 -0.25
N GLU A 168 4.35 -9.45 0.69
CA GLU A 168 3.82 -8.84 1.91
C GLU A 168 3.70 -7.31 1.79
N HIS A 169 2.53 -6.75 2.10
CA HIS A 169 2.25 -5.33 1.95
C HIS A 169 1.66 -4.77 3.24
N SER A 170 2.45 -3.98 3.96
CA SER A 170 2.14 -3.43 5.30
C SER A 170 0.71 -2.89 5.44
N ILE A 171 0.21 -2.11 4.47
CA ILE A 171 -1.14 -1.55 4.55
C ILE A 171 -2.23 -2.61 4.28
N ALA A 172 -1.99 -3.54 3.34
CA ALA A 172 -2.96 -4.59 3.03
C ALA A 172 -2.99 -5.64 4.15
N ASP A 173 -1.83 -5.98 4.71
CA ASP A 173 -1.72 -6.90 5.83
C ASP A 173 -2.34 -6.32 7.10
N SER A 174 -2.25 -5.00 7.29
CA SER A 174 -3.02 -4.32 8.35
C SER A 174 -4.52 -4.53 8.20
N PHE A 175 -5.07 -4.43 6.98
CA PHE A 175 -6.48 -4.77 6.73
C PHE A 175 -6.78 -6.22 7.10
N PHE A 176 -5.95 -7.18 6.70
CA PHE A 176 -6.15 -8.59 7.02
C PHE A 176 -6.06 -8.87 8.53
N PHE A 177 -5.09 -8.28 9.25
CA PHE A 177 -4.99 -8.39 10.70
C PHE A 177 -6.23 -7.81 11.41
N PHE A 178 -6.69 -6.62 10.99
CA PHE A 178 -7.88 -6.00 11.58
C PHE A 178 -9.16 -6.79 11.31
N LEU A 179 -9.31 -7.33 10.09
CA LEU A 179 -10.45 -8.16 9.72
C LEU A 179 -10.45 -9.49 10.48
N ALA A 180 -9.30 -10.15 10.59
CA ALA A 180 -9.13 -11.38 11.35
C ALA A 180 -9.33 -11.19 12.87
N GLY A 181 -9.15 -9.95 13.36
CA GLY A 181 -9.19 -9.64 14.79
C GLY A 181 -7.87 -9.89 15.51
N GLU A 182 -6.76 -9.94 14.78
CA GLU A 182 -5.42 -10.24 15.30
C GLU A 182 -4.71 -8.98 15.80
N PHE A 183 -4.85 -8.70 17.10
CA PHE A 183 -4.22 -7.55 17.77
C PHE A 183 -3.11 -7.93 18.75
N ASN A 184 -2.49 -9.10 18.54
CA ASN A 184 -1.48 -9.64 19.44
C ASN A 184 -0.06 -9.09 19.16
N LEU A 185 0.89 -9.36 20.07
CA LEU A 185 2.28 -8.86 19.96
C LEU A 185 3.03 -9.42 18.75
N LEU A 186 2.70 -10.63 18.29
CA LEU A 186 3.31 -11.22 17.09
C LEU A 186 2.85 -10.48 15.83
N ALA A 187 1.55 -10.20 15.70
CA ALA A 187 1.01 -9.40 14.61
C ALA A 187 1.63 -7.99 14.57
N LEU A 188 1.85 -7.38 15.74
CA LEU A 188 2.51 -6.08 15.83
C LEU A 188 3.99 -6.15 15.40
N ARG A 189 4.73 -7.19 15.82
CA ARG A 189 6.10 -7.45 15.39
C ARG A 189 6.17 -7.60 13.87
N ASP A 190 5.33 -8.44 13.30
CA ASP A 190 5.33 -8.76 11.87
C ASP A 190 4.94 -7.54 11.04
N PHE A 191 3.96 -6.74 11.50
CA PHE A 191 3.65 -5.45 10.90
C PHE A 191 4.89 -4.55 10.78
N PHE A 192 5.70 -4.42 11.85
CA PHE A 192 6.89 -3.57 11.80
C PHE A 192 7.98 -4.14 10.89
N ILE A 193 8.18 -5.46 10.87
CA ILE A 193 9.11 -6.12 9.94
C ILE A 193 8.72 -5.81 8.49
N ILE A 194 7.45 -6.05 8.15
CA ILE A 194 6.90 -5.81 6.81
C ILE A 194 6.98 -4.32 6.45
N LEU A 195 6.67 -3.42 7.40
CA LEU A 195 6.74 -1.98 7.18
C LEU A 195 8.17 -1.52 6.85
N ILE A 196 9.16 -1.95 7.62
CA ILE A 196 10.57 -1.60 7.40
C ILE A 196 11.05 -2.14 6.06
N ALA A 197 10.75 -3.40 5.76
CA ALA A 197 11.09 -4.01 4.49
C ALA A 197 10.44 -3.31 3.29
N ASN A 198 9.15 -2.98 3.39
CA ASN A 198 8.45 -2.17 2.37
C ASN A 198 9.15 -0.82 2.20
N ILE A 199 9.54 -0.11 3.27
CA ILE A 199 10.27 1.16 3.17
C ILE A 199 11.55 0.97 2.33
N LEU A 200 12.37 -0.02 2.68
CA LEU A 200 13.64 -0.28 2.01
C LEU A 200 13.46 -0.68 0.54
N GLY A 201 12.56 -1.60 0.24
CA GLY A 201 12.28 -2.03 -1.13
C GLY A 201 11.69 -0.92 -1.99
N GLY A 202 10.83 -0.07 -1.42
CA GLY A 202 10.22 1.06 -2.12
C GLY A 202 11.20 2.17 -2.49
N LEU A 203 12.33 2.28 -1.79
CA LEU A 203 13.36 3.27 -2.12
C LEU A 203 14.11 2.91 -3.40
N ILE A 204 14.21 1.64 -3.78
CA ILE A 204 15.10 1.17 -4.85
C ILE A 204 14.79 1.84 -6.20
N ILE A 205 13.61 1.60 -6.76
CA ILE A 205 13.32 1.99 -8.15
C ILE A 205 13.35 3.51 -8.32
N PRO A 206 12.61 4.32 -7.52
CA PRO A 206 12.65 5.76 -7.72
C PRO A 206 14.03 6.36 -7.42
N THR A 207 14.80 5.84 -6.47
CA THR A 207 16.13 6.38 -6.16
C THR A 207 17.14 6.08 -7.28
N ILE A 208 17.11 4.87 -7.85
CA ILE A 208 17.98 4.55 -9.00
C ILE A 208 17.66 5.47 -10.19
N ASN A 209 16.37 5.67 -10.49
CA ASN A 209 15.96 6.59 -11.56
C ASN A 209 16.36 8.06 -11.27
N LEU A 210 16.35 8.48 -10.00
CA LEU A 210 16.82 9.81 -9.61
C LEU A 210 18.32 10.02 -9.88
N LEU A 211 19.12 8.96 -9.75
CA LEU A 211 20.57 9.01 -9.87
C LEU A 211 21.08 8.86 -11.30
N TYR A 212 20.41 8.05 -12.13
CA TYR A 212 20.97 7.59 -13.41
C TYR A 212 20.27 8.14 -14.65
N ASP A 213 19.15 8.85 -14.52
CA ASP A 213 18.42 9.35 -15.68
C ASP A 213 18.30 10.88 -15.70
N ASP A 214 19.28 11.53 -16.35
CA ASP A 214 19.25 12.97 -16.63
C ASP A 214 18.14 13.33 -17.64
N SER A 215 17.62 12.36 -18.41
CA SER A 215 16.52 12.57 -19.37
C SER A 215 15.13 12.45 -18.73
N PHE A 216 15.05 11.88 -17.52
CA PHE A 216 13.84 11.86 -16.68
C PHE A 216 13.77 12.99 -15.65
N ARG A 217 14.83 13.82 -15.53
CA ARG A 217 14.68 15.20 -15.06
C ARG A 217 13.81 15.91 -16.10
N LEU A 218 12.50 15.86 -15.85
CA LEU A 218 11.45 16.47 -16.67
C LEU A 218 11.94 17.77 -17.32
N ALA A 219 11.89 17.79 -18.65
CA ALA A 219 11.79 19.04 -19.37
C ALA A 219 10.56 19.79 -18.82
N GLY A 220 10.78 20.94 -18.18
CA GLY A 220 9.77 21.92 -17.79
C GLY A 220 9.16 21.74 -16.41
#